data_AF-A0A4Q7MVN9-F1
#
_entry.id   AF-A0A4Q7MVN9-F1
#
_cell.length_a   1.000
_cell.length_b   1.000
_cell.length_c   1.000
_cell.angle_alpha   90.00
_cell.angle_beta   90.00
_cell.angle_gamma   90.00
#
_symmetry.space_group_name_H-M   'P 1'
#
loop_
_entity.id
_entity.type
_entity.pdbx_description
1 polymer ?
#
loop_
_entity_poly.entity_id
_entity_poly.type
_entity_poly.pdbx_seq_one_letter_code
_entity_poly.pdbx_strand_id
1 'polypeptide(L)'
;MAKVKIALTKMRCLDETSEPSASDEPYVLVFAAKLQKVGGLVVIPTAHTVMYGPWSNVDEGDLVTTNRVQFGPPIKILPPANFWGISGSAEELSNQDDAIFIAALMENDDAQAGGIRAGTHAQMFAAITSYANAGMSRSTMVTKLKKDMRDILTGVTVTGIPSSDDLIGVTEVRFASDALQKVSTAIQVKNIELAGDGGKYRLRFEMSKG
;
A
#
# COMPACT_ATOMS: atom_id res chain seq x y z
N MET A 1 22.00 -4.84 -10.37
CA MET A 1 20.79 -4.09 -10.74
C MET A 1 20.49 -3.08 -9.64
N ALA A 2 19.66 -2.06 -9.88
CA ALA A 2 19.43 -1.02 -8.89
C ALA A 2 18.57 -1.54 -7.73
N LYS A 3 19.06 -1.37 -6.50
CA LYS A 3 18.20 -1.45 -5.32
C LYS A 3 17.37 -0.17 -5.25
N VAL A 4 16.08 -0.31 -4.97
CA VAL A 4 15.15 0.82 -4.89
C VAL A 4 14.42 0.81 -3.57
N LYS A 5 14.00 1.99 -3.14
CA LYS A 5 12.99 2.18 -2.08
C LYS A 5 11.73 2.68 -2.74
N ILE A 6 10.59 2.15 -2.32
CA ILE A 6 9.27 2.60 -2.78
C ILE A 6 8.41 2.90 -1.56
N ALA A 7 7.85 4.10 -1.51
CA ALA A 7 7.02 4.55 -0.41
C ALA A 7 5.87 5.42 -0.88
N LEU A 8 4.77 5.41 -0.12
CA LEU A 8 3.81 6.51 -0.13
C LEU A 8 4.49 7.70 0.55
N THR A 9 4.57 8.86 -0.10
CA THR A 9 5.23 10.06 0.46
C THR A 9 4.23 11.13 0.88
N LYS A 10 3.11 11.22 0.17
CA LYS A 10 2.04 12.19 0.44
C LYS A 10 0.68 11.63 0.10
N MET A 11 -0.34 12.17 0.74
CA MET A 11 -1.73 12.02 0.36
C MET A 11 -2.40 13.38 0.40
N ARG A 12 -3.25 13.66 -0.59
CA ARG A 12 -4.08 14.86 -0.63
C ARG A 12 -5.54 14.46 -0.58
N CYS A 13 -6.30 15.05 0.33
CA CYS A 13 -7.76 15.00 0.29
C CYS A 13 -8.24 15.93 -0.83
N LEU A 14 -9.05 15.39 -1.75
CA LEU A 14 -9.63 16.12 -2.87
C LEU A 14 -11.12 16.38 -2.65
N ASP A 15 -11.78 15.51 -1.89
CA ASP A 15 -13.18 15.57 -1.47
C ASP A 15 -13.23 14.76 -0.16
N GLU A 16 -13.72 15.36 0.92
CA GLU A 16 -13.86 14.67 2.22
C GLU A 16 -15.08 13.75 2.20
N THR A 17 -15.14 12.77 3.10
CA THR A 17 -16.37 11.99 3.26
C THR A 17 -17.48 12.91 3.76
N SER A 18 -18.71 12.67 3.31
CA SER A 18 -19.85 13.55 3.61
C SER A 18 -20.43 13.27 5.00
N GLU A 19 -19.64 13.54 6.05
CA GLU A 19 -20.06 13.48 7.45
C GLU A 19 -20.29 14.89 8.02
N PRO A 20 -21.47 15.22 8.61
CA PRO A 20 -21.83 16.60 8.95
C PRO A 20 -20.94 17.32 9.98
N SER A 21 -20.01 16.64 10.65
CA SER A 21 -19.25 17.24 11.76
C SER A 21 -17.91 16.57 12.10
N ALA A 22 -17.46 15.58 11.31
CA ALA A 22 -16.21 14.88 11.58
C ALA A 22 -15.29 15.02 10.36
N SER A 23 -14.06 15.45 10.63
CA SER A 23 -12.98 15.42 9.65
C SER A 23 -12.49 13.99 9.46
N ASP A 24 -11.98 13.67 8.28
CA ASP A 24 -11.55 12.31 7.97
C ASP A 24 -10.28 11.90 8.77
N GLU A 25 -10.19 10.63 9.13
CA GLU A 25 -9.04 9.93 9.72
C GLU A 25 -8.46 8.82 8.80
N PRO A 26 -8.01 9.15 7.58
CA PRO A 26 -7.67 8.14 6.59
C PRO A 26 -6.40 7.36 6.94
N TYR A 27 -6.28 6.14 6.41
CA TYR A 27 -5.03 5.38 6.38
C TYR A 27 -4.88 4.53 5.11
N VAL A 28 -3.63 4.26 4.73
CA VAL A 28 -3.31 3.49 3.52
C VAL A 28 -2.59 2.20 3.88
N LEU A 29 -3.12 1.08 3.39
CA LEU A 29 -2.46 -0.22 3.42
C LEU A 29 -1.82 -0.50 2.07
N VAL A 30 -0.54 -0.89 2.06
CA VAL A 30 0.16 -1.35 0.86
C VAL A 30 0.67 -2.76 1.07
N PHE A 31 0.05 -3.72 0.39
CA PHE A 31 0.56 -5.08 0.27
C PHE A 31 1.56 -5.17 -0.87
N ALA A 32 2.78 -5.59 -0.57
CA ALA A 32 3.85 -5.77 -1.53
C ALA A 32 4.34 -7.21 -1.53
N ALA A 33 4.42 -7.82 -2.71
CA ALA A 33 4.91 -9.18 -2.89
C ALA A 33 5.92 -9.28 -4.02
N LYS A 34 6.98 -10.04 -3.76
CA LYS A 34 8.00 -10.39 -4.75
C LYS A 34 7.59 -11.65 -5.49
N LEU A 35 7.66 -11.61 -6.81
CA LEU A 35 7.47 -12.75 -7.68
C LEU A 35 8.83 -13.24 -8.17
N GLN A 36 9.05 -14.54 -8.14
CA GLN A 36 10.24 -15.15 -8.72
C GLN A 36 9.84 -16.36 -9.55
N LYS A 37 10.39 -16.46 -10.78
CA LYS A 37 10.19 -17.65 -11.62
C LYS A 37 11.28 -18.67 -11.33
N VAL A 38 10.89 -19.88 -10.93
CA VAL A 38 11.77 -21.03 -10.66
C VAL A 38 11.25 -22.23 -11.42
N GLY A 39 12.00 -22.74 -12.40
CA GLY A 39 11.59 -23.90 -13.19
C GLY A 39 10.25 -23.72 -13.93
N GLY A 40 9.93 -22.50 -14.35
CA GLY A 40 8.65 -22.17 -15.01
C GLY A 40 7.47 -21.90 -14.07
N LEU A 41 7.65 -22.11 -12.75
CA LEU A 41 6.66 -21.80 -11.72
C LEU A 41 6.93 -20.45 -11.09
N VAL A 42 5.87 -19.73 -10.73
CA VAL A 42 5.99 -18.52 -9.89
C VAL A 42 6.03 -18.96 -8.43
N VAL A 43 7.02 -18.46 -7.68
CA VAL A 43 7.08 -18.57 -6.23
C VAL A 43 7.02 -17.17 -5.61
N ILE A 44 6.61 -17.10 -4.35
CA ILE A 44 6.50 -15.86 -3.57
C ILE A 44 7.54 -15.92 -2.44
N PRO A 45 8.79 -15.47 -2.67
CA PRO A 45 9.83 -15.56 -1.66
C PRO A 45 9.52 -14.68 -0.46
N THR A 46 8.88 -13.53 -0.71
CA THR A 46 8.66 -12.49 0.27
C THR A 46 7.38 -11.71 -0.03
N ALA A 47 6.63 -11.37 1.02
CA ALA A 47 5.56 -10.39 0.95
C ALA A 47 5.40 -9.70 2.30
N HIS A 48 4.90 -8.47 2.31
CA HIS A 48 4.60 -7.72 3.53
C HIS A 48 3.55 -6.64 3.31
N THR A 49 2.90 -6.20 4.38
CA THR A 49 1.95 -5.08 4.35
C THR A 49 2.46 -3.94 5.22
N VAL A 50 2.62 -2.77 4.61
CA VAL A 50 2.93 -1.51 5.30
C VAL A 50 1.66 -0.70 5.45
N MET A 51 1.53 0.00 6.57
CA MET A 51 0.48 0.96 6.83
C MET A 51 1.08 2.37 6.90
N TYR A 52 0.38 3.32 6.30
CA TYR A 52 0.65 4.76 6.41
C TYR A 52 -0.55 5.42 7.07
N GLY A 53 -0.30 6.38 7.96
CA GLY A 53 -1.32 6.91 8.85
C GLY A 53 -1.52 6.01 10.10
N PRO A 54 -2.71 6.03 10.72
CA PRO A 54 -3.82 6.93 10.40
C PRO A 54 -3.41 8.39 10.55
N TRP A 55 -3.95 9.23 9.67
CA TRP A 55 -3.95 10.68 9.88
C TRP A 55 -5.21 11.06 10.65
N SER A 56 -5.23 12.26 11.21
CA SER A 56 -6.40 12.78 11.92
C SER A 56 -6.69 14.19 11.47
N ASN A 57 -7.97 14.53 11.48
CA ASN A 57 -8.48 15.84 11.05
C ASN A 57 -8.03 16.20 9.63
N VAL A 58 -8.27 15.31 8.66
CA VAL A 58 -7.95 15.54 7.25
C VAL A 58 -9.19 16.12 6.57
N ASP A 59 -9.15 17.40 6.25
CA ASP A 59 -10.26 18.10 5.58
C ASP A 59 -10.04 18.19 4.05
N GLU A 60 -11.08 18.56 3.30
CA GLU A 60 -10.96 18.83 1.87
C GLU A 60 -9.79 19.79 1.57
N GLY A 61 -8.90 19.38 0.66
CA GLY A 61 -7.76 20.18 0.22
C GLY A 61 -6.48 19.98 1.04
N ASP A 62 -6.54 19.27 2.16
CA ASP A 62 -5.37 18.98 2.98
C ASP A 62 -4.32 18.13 2.27
N LEU A 63 -3.06 18.33 2.67
CA LEU A 63 -1.91 17.56 2.19
C LEU A 63 -1.14 17.00 3.37
N VAL A 64 -1.30 15.71 3.61
CA VAL A 64 -0.56 14.99 4.65
C VAL A 64 0.71 14.35 4.09
N THR A 65 1.73 14.25 4.94
CA THR A 65 3.02 13.59 4.62
C THR A 65 3.21 12.35 5.47
N THR A 66 3.98 11.39 4.97
CA THR A 66 4.25 10.11 5.64
C THR A 66 5.60 10.07 6.37
N ASN A 67 6.26 11.22 6.52
CA ASN A 67 7.46 11.33 7.32
C ASN A 67 7.19 10.88 8.75
N ARG A 68 8.07 10.07 9.32
CA ARG A 68 7.91 9.55 10.68
C ARG A 68 8.70 10.39 11.65
N VAL A 69 8.12 10.69 12.81
CA VAL A 69 8.81 11.43 13.87
C VAL A 69 9.35 10.43 14.88
N GLN A 70 10.65 10.43 15.09
CA GLN A 70 11.28 9.72 16.21
C GLN A 70 11.52 10.75 17.33
N PHE A 71 10.73 10.63 18.39
CA PHE A 71 10.90 11.42 19.60
C PHE A 71 12.14 10.97 20.39
N GLY A 72 12.85 11.93 20.95
CA GLY A 72 14.10 11.74 21.69
C GLY A 72 15.01 12.97 21.53
N PRO A 73 16.11 13.09 22.29
CA PRO A 73 17.12 14.10 22.06
C PRO A 73 18.23 13.55 21.12
N PRO A 74 18.37 14.02 19.86
CA PRO A 74 17.54 14.99 19.15
C PRO A 74 16.30 14.36 18.50
N ILE A 75 15.26 15.18 18.27
CA ILE A 75 14.08 14.77 17.50
C ILE A 75 14.53 14.54 16.06
N LYS A 76 14.14 13.40 15.47
CA LYS A 76 14.50 13.05 14.09
C LYS A 76 13.27 12.91 13.23
N ILE A 77 13.29 13.55 12.07
CA ILE A 77 12.33 13.30 10.99
C ILE A 77 12.91 12.21 10.10
N LEU A 78 12.30 11.03 10.17
CA LEU A 78 12.68 9.87 9.37
C LEU A 78 11.94 9.89 8.03
N PRO A 79 12.55 9.31 6.98
CA PRO A 79 11.85 9.14 5.72
C PRO A 79 10.62 8.24 5.88
N PRO A 80 9.66 8.36 4.95
CA PRO A 80 8.53 7.44 4.84
C PRO A 80 8.97 5.98 4.91
N ALA A 81 8.13 5.13 5.51
CA ALA A 81 8.37 3.70 5.52
C ALA A 81 8.45 3.18 4.09
N ASN A 82 9.47 2.37 3.78
CA ASN A 82 9.61 1.70 2.51
C ASN A 82 8.74 0.43 2.52
N PHE A 83 7.87 0.26 1.52
CA PHE A 83 7.09 -0.98 1.32
C PHE A 83 7.71 -1.92 0.30
N TRP A 84 8.90 -1.62 -0.23
CA TRP A 84 9.63 -2.53 -1.09
C TRP A 84 10.92 -3.03 -0.44
N GLY A 85 10.88 -4.27 0.04
CA GLY A 85 11.92 -4.88 0.87
C GLY A 85 11.41 -5.23 2.25
N ILE A 86 11.49 -6.51 2.64
CA ILE A 86 10.87 -7.04 3.88
C ILE A 86 11.27 -6.23 5.13
N SER A 87 12.51 -5.78 5.21
CA SER A 87 13.04 -5.08 6.39
C SER A 87 12.91 -3.55 6.30
N GLY A 88 12.15 -3.04 5.32
CA GLY A 88 12.17 -1.61 4.97
C GLY A 88 13.49 -1.16 4.31
N SER A 89 14.43 -2.08 4.07
CA SER A 89 15.66 -1.82 3.33
C SER A 89 15.37 -1.81 1.83
N ALA A 90 16.21 -1.11 1.06
CA ALA A 90 16.09 -1.13 -0.38
C ALA A 90 16.28 -2.54 -0.95
N GLU A 91 15.43 -2.91 -1.89
CA GLU A 91 15.47 -4.22 -2.56
C GLU A 91 15.55 -4.05 -4.08
N GLU A 92 16.13 -5.04 -4.75
CA GLU A 92 16.26 -5.07 -6.20
C GLU A 92 14.90 -5.20 -6.88
N LEU A 93 14.62 -4.33 -7.84
CA LEU A 93 13.46 -4.43 -8.73
C LEU A 93 13.92 -4.14 -10.16
N SER A 94 14.14 -5.20 -10.93
CA SER A 94 14.67 -5.13 -12.29
C SER A 94 13.57 -5.11 -13.34
N ASN A 95 12.45 -5.78 -13.05
CA ASN A 95 11.26 -5.80 -13.88
C ASN A 95 10.02 -5.48 -13.03
N GLN A 96 9.14 -4.64 -13.56
CA GLN A 96 7.84 -4.34 -12.94
C GLN A 96 6.96 -5.60 -12.76
N ASP A 97 7.20 -6.65 -13.56
CA ASP A 97 6.47 -7.91 -13.49
C ASP A 97 7.01 -8.86 -12.41
N ASP A 98 8.14 -8.54 -11.78
CA ASP A 98 8.73 -9.32 -10.67
C ASP A 98 8.17 -8.90 -9.30
N ALA A 99 7.20 -7.99 -9.28
CA ALA A 99 6.52 -7.56 -8.07
C ALA A 99 5.04 -7.25 -8.32
N ILE A 100 4.24 -7.37 -7.26
CA ILE A 100 2.86 -6.89 -7.19
C ILE A 100 2.73 -5.98 -5.97
N PHE A 101 2.17 -4.78 -6.18
CA PHE A 101 1.85 -3.83 -5.12
C PHE A 101 0.36 -3.49 -5.18
N ILE A 102 -0.40 -3.85 -4.15
CA ILE A 102 -1.81 -3.48 -4.02
C ILE A 102 -1.94 -2.47 -2.89
N ALA A 103 -2.53 -1.32 -3.19
CA ALA A 103 -2.82 -0.28 -2.20
C ALA A 103 -4.33 -0.22 -1.95
N ALA A 104 -4.71 -0.08 -0.69
CA ALA A 104 -6.06 0.27 -0.26
C ALA A 104 -6.02 1.54 0.59
N LEU A 105 -7.03 2.38 0.44
CA LEU A 105 -7.30 3.54 1.29
C LEU A 105 -8.57 3.27 2.08
N MET A 106 -8.49 3.50 3.38
CA MET A 106 -9.55 3.28 4.36
C MET A 106 -9.77 4.55 5.16
N GLU A 107 -10.99 4.70 5.67
CA GLU A 107 -11.40 5.70 6.64
C GLU A 107 -11.44 5.08 8.04
N ASN A 108 -10.82 5.69 9.04
CA ASN A 108 -10.71 5.10 10.39
C ASN A 108 -11.73 5.71 11.34
N ASP A 109 -12.82 5.00 11.64
CA ASP A 109 -13.83 5.53 12.58
C ASP A 109 -13.54 5.15 14.03
N ASP A 110 -13.10 3.91 14.26
CA ASP A 110 -12.90 3.36 15.61
C ASP A 110 -12.07 2.05 15.64
N ALA A 111 -11.57 1.57 14.49
CA ALA A 111 -10.91 0.27 14.45
C ALA A 111 -9.44 0.31 14.90
N GLN A 112 -8.95 -0.86 15.34
CA GLN A 112 -7.52 -1.05 15.55
C GLN A 112 -6.82 -1.25 14.20
N ALA A 113 -6.44 -0.16 13.53
CA ALA A 113 -5.76 -0.17 12.23
C ALA A 113 -4.54 -1.13 12.19
N GLY A 114 -3.84 -1.30 13.32
CA GLY A 114 -2.77 -2.29 13.47
C GLY A 114 -3.21 -3.75 13.30
N GLY A 115 -4.39 -4.10 13.82
CA GLY A 115 -5.03 -5.41 13.67
C GLY A 115 -5.51 -5.65 12.24
N ILE A 116 -6.13 -4.65 11.61
CA ILE A 116 -6.54 -4.69 10.20
C ILE A 116 -5.34 -4.93 9.30
N ARG A 117 -4.23 -4.21 9.52
CA ARG A 117 -2.97 -4.41 8.79
C ARG A 117 -2.47 -5.85 8.91
N ALA A 118 -2.47 -6.42 10.11
CA ALA A 118 -1.98 -7.78 10.36
C ALA A 118 -2.88 -8.85 9.71
N GLY A 119 -4.20 -8.72 9.85
CA GLY A 119 -5.18 -9.62 9.22
C GLY A 119 -5.10 -9.57 7.69
N THR A 120 -5.07 -8.36 7.13
CA THR A 120 -4.89 -8.13 5.70
C THR A 120 -3.60 -8.76 5.18
N HIS A 121 -2.49 -8.60 5.91
CA HIS A 121 -1.23 -9.23 5.54
C HIS A 121 -1.35 -10.76 5.44
N ALA A 122 -1.89 -11.40 6.47
CA ALA A 122 -2.00 -12.86 6.53
C ALA A 122 -2.86 -13.42 5.38
N GLN A 123 -4.02 -12.82 5.13
CA GLN A 123 -4.93 -13.28 4.07
C GLN A 123 -4.39 -12.99 2.68
N MET A 124 -3.81 -11.81 2.44
CA MET A 124 -3.21 -11.47 1.15
C MET A 124 -2.01 -12.37 0.83
N PHE A 125 -1.20 -12.70 1.84
CA PHE A 125 -0.09 -13.65 1.68
C PHE A 125 -0.56 -15.06 1.34
N ALA A 126 -1.62 -15.55 2.01
CA ALA A 126 -2.22 -16.84 1.69
C ALA A 126 -2.80 -16.85 0.26
N ALA A 127 -3.50 -15.79 -0.14
CA ALA A 127 -4.11 -15.66 -1.46
C ALA A 127 -3.06 -15.68 -2.58
N ILE A 128 -2.02 -14.82 -2.50
CA ILE A 128 -1.00 -14.76 -3.56
C ILE A 128 -0.23 -16.08 -3.69
N THR A 129 0.04 -16.76 -2.57
CA THR A 129 0.70 -18.07 -2.57
C THR A 129 -0.18 -19.13 -3.24
N SER A 130 -1.48 -19.13 -2.95
CA SER A 130 -2.45 -20.01 -3.61
C SER A 130 -2.49 -19.77 -5.12
N TYR A 131 -2.50 -18.50 -5.55
CA TYR A 131 -2.50 -18.14 -6.98
C TYR A 131 -1.23 -18.55 -7.70
N ALA A 132 -0.08 -18.44 -7.03
CA ALA A 132 1.20 -18.86 -7.56
C ALA A 132 1.24 -20.38 -7.76
N ASN A 133 0.78 -21.14 -6.76
CA ASN A 133 0.68 -22.60 -6.84
C ASN A 133 -0.30 -23.08 -7.92
N ALA A 134 -1.36 -22.31 -8.18
CA ALA A 134 -2.30 -22.56 -9.26
C ALA A 134 -1.76 -22.18 -10.66
N GLY A 135 -0.52 -21.70 -10.76
CA GLY A 135 0.09 -21.31 -12.03
C GLY A 135 -0.56 -20.09 -12.68
N MET A 136 -1.21 -19.22 -11.90
CA MET A 136 -1.90 -18.06 -12.46
C MET A 136 -0.93 -17.05 -13.07
N SER A 137 -1.39 -16.35 -14.11
CA SER A 137 -0.64 -15.22 -14.66
C SER A 137 -0.62 -14.05 -13.67
N ARG A 138 0.40 -13.17 -13.77
CA ARG A 138 0.51 -11.96 -12.94
C ARG A 138 -0.74 -11.08 -13.04
N SER A 139 -1.28 -10.87 -14.23
CA SER A 139 -2.48 -10.03 -14.41
C SER A 139 -3.71 -10.63 -13.75
N THR A 140 -3.86 -11.96 -13.81
CA THR A 140 -4.89 -12.69 -13.08
C THR A 140 -4.71 -12.55 -11.57
N MET A 141 -3.48 -12.71 -11.06
CA MET A 141 -3.15 -12.51 -9.64
C MET A 141 -3.52 -11.11 -9.17
N VAL A 142 -3.11 -10.05 -9.89
CA VAL A 142 -3.44 -8.66 -9.54
C VAL A 142 -4.95 -8.44 -9.49
N THR A 143 -5.69 -8.97 -10.47
CA THR A 143 -7.15 -8.82 -10.51
C THR A 143 -7.81 -9.48 -9.30
N LYS A 144 -7.38 -10.70 -8.94
CA LYS A 144 -7.90 -11.42 -7.79
C LYS A 144 -7.48 -10.76 -6.46
N LEU A 145 -6.21 -10.39 -6.31
CA LEU A 145 -5.71 -9.72 -5.11
C LEU A 145 -6.40 -8.38 -4.82
N LYS A 146 -6.75 -7.59 -5.85
CA LYS A 146 -7.57 -6.39 -5.64
C LYS A 146 -8.97 -6.72 -5.13
N LYS A 147 -9.56 -7.82 -5.64
CA LYS A 147 -10.86 -8.29 -5.15
C LYS A 147 -10.74 -8.80 -3.71
N ASP A 148 -9.75 -9.64 -3.43
CA ASP A 148 -9.53 -10.20 -2.10
C ASP A 148 -9.27 -9.09 -1.08
N MET A 149 -8.41 -8.12 -1.39
CA MET A 149 -8.16 -6.99 -0.48
C MET A 149 -9.42 -6.18 -0.19
N ARG A 150 -10.30 -5.99 -1.19
CA ARG A 150 -11.62 -5.39 -0.97
C ARG A 150 -12.48 -6.27 -0.06
N ASP A 151 -12.64 -7.55 -0.39
CA ASP A 151 -13.48 -8.48 0.38
C ASP A 151 -13.00 -8.61 1.84
N ILE A 152 -11.68 -8.55 2.07
CA ILE A 152 -11.06 -8.58 3.40
C ILE A 152 -11.41 -7.33 4.20
N LEU A 153 -11.29 -6.15 3.57
CA LEU A 153 -11.46 -4.87 4.25
C LEU A 153 -12.93 -4.49 4.47
N THR A 154 -13.83 -4.94 3.59
CA THR A 154 -15.30 -4.74 3.77
C THR A 154 -15.96 -5.90 4.51
N GLY A 155 -15.23 -6.97 4.82
CA GLY A 155 -15.74 -8.18 5.43
C GLY A 155 -15.55 -8.20 6.94
N VAL A 156 -16.02 -9.29 7.57
CA VAL A 156 -15.63 -9.60 8.96
C VAL A 156 -14.15 -9.99 8.92
N THR A 157 -13.28 -9.10 9.42
CA THR A 157 -11.84 -9.37 9.47
C THR A 157 -11.57 -10.66 10.27
N VAL A 158 -10.47 -11.38 9.98
CA VAL A 158 -10.12 -12.68 10.61
C VAL A 158 -10.06 -12.62 12.15
N THR A 159 -9.95 -11.42 12.72
CA THR A 159 -10.00 -11.22 14.17
C THR A 159 -11.41 -11.44 14.75
N GLY A 160 -12.43 -11.65 13.91
CA GLY A 160 -13.83 -11.78 14.33
C GLY A 160 -14.48 -10.43 14.66
N ILE A 161 -13.79 -9.32 14.41
CA ILE A 161 -14.28 -7.97 14.63
C ILE A 161 -14.70 -7.41 13.27
N PRO A 162 -15.98 -7.08 13.05
CA PRO A 162 -16.39 -6.29 11.91
C PRO A 162 -15.54 -5.02 11.85
N SER A 163 -14.97 -4.70 10.69
CA SER A 163 -14.38 -3.37 10.50
C SER A 163 -15.53 -2.37 10.56
N SER A 164 -15.44 -1.38 11.45
CA SER A 164 -16.26 -0.17 11.33
C SER A 164 -15.74 0.72 10.21
N ASP A 165 -14.43 0.68 9.96
CA ASP A 165 -13.74 1.47 8.95
C ASP A 165 -14.28 1.24 7.54
N ASP A 166 -14.51 2.33 6.82
CA ASP A 166 -15.02 2.33 5.46
C ASP A 166 -13.90 2.27 4.41
N LEU A 167 -14.12 1.44 3.38
CA LEU A 167 -13.18 1.28 2.28
C LEU A 167 -13.44 2.32 1.18
N ILE A 168 -12.53 3.28 1.04
CA ILE A 168 -12.55 4.27 -0.04
C ILE A 168 -12.16 3.64 -1.39
N GLY A 169 -11.12 2.79 -1.43
CA GLY A 169 -10.75 2.16 -2.70
C GLY A 169 -9.52 1.26 -2.68
N VAL A 170 -9.39 0.43 -3.72
CA VAL A 170 -8.30 -0.55 -3.90
C VAL A 170 -7.76 -0.49 -5.32
N THR A 171 -6.44 -0.46 -5.48
CA THR A 171 -5.77 -0.37 -6.79
C THR A 171 -4.38 -1.00 -6.80
N GLU A 172 -3.83 -1.23 -8.01
CA GLU A 172 -2.44 -1.65 -8.18
C GLU A 172 -1.53 -0.40 -8.24
N VAL A 173 -0.46 -0.40 -7.46
CA VAL A 173 0.64 0.56 -7.63
C VAL A 173 1.61 -0.01 -8.66
N ARG A 174 1.57 0.52 -9.89
CA ARG A 174 2.48 0.09 -10.96
C ARG A 174 3.31 1.24 -11.50
N PHE A 175 4.63 1.13 -11.35
CA PHE A 175 5.60 1.99 -12.02
C PHE A 175 5.87 1.47 -13.43
N ALA A 176 6.03 2.39 -14.38
CA ALA A 176 6.37 2.02 -15.75
C ALA A 176 7.80 1.46 -15.84
N SER A 177 8.08 0.60 -16.81
CA SER A 177 9.40 -0.03 -16.98
C SER A 177 10.53 0.98 -17.16
N ASP A 178 10.27 2.13 -17.80
CA ASP A 178 11.27 3.19 -17.99
C ASP A 178 11.60 3.92 -16.67
N ALA A 179 10.67 3.95 -15.71
CA ALA A 179 10.91 4.47 -14.37
C ALA A 179 12.00 3.64 -13.66
N LEU A 180 12.02 2.32 -13.83
CA LEU A 180 13.06 1.46 -13.24
C LEU A 180 14.46 1.76 -13.79
N GLN A 181 14.56 2.22 -15.03
CA GLN A 181 15.84 2.63 -15.63
C GLN A 181 16.30 4.00 -15.08
N LYS A 182 15.34 4.93 -14.94
CA LYS A 182 15.58 6.32 -14.50
C LYS A 182 15.79 6.46 -12.99
N VAL A 183 15.38 5.48 -12.18
CA VAL A 183 15.51 5.53 -10.70
C VAL A 183 16.96 5.76 -10.22
N SER A 184 17.93 5.37 -11.05
CA SER A 184 19.36 5.55 -10.76
C SER A 184 19.80 7.02 -10.76
N THR A 185 19.06 7.91 -11.43
CA THR A 185 19.39 9.32 -11.63
C THR A 185 18.32 10.29 -11.15
N ALA A 186 17.07 9.84 -10.99
CA ALA A 186 15.96 10.68 -10.56
C ALA A 186 14.90 9.90 -9.76
N ILE A 187 14.23 10.60 -8.82
CA ILE A 187 13.05 10.07 -8.14
C ILE A 187 11.92 9.90 -9.16
N GLN A 188 11.31 8.73 -9.15
CA GLN A 188 10.17 8.41 -10.00
C GLN A 188 8.87 8.54 -9.22
N VAL A 189 7.86 9.12 -9.86
CA VAL A 189 6.62 9.52 -9.22
C VAL A 189 5.45 8.75 -9.81
N LYS A 190 4.61 8.19 -8.95
CA LYS A 190 3.32 7.63 -9.34
C LYS A 190 2.22 8.26 -8.48
N ASN A 191 1.35 9.04 -9.10
CA ASN A 191 0.13 9.51 -8.48
C ASN A 191 -1.01 8.54 -8.80
N ILE A 192 -1.84 8.26 -7.81
CA ILE A 192 -3.04 7.43 -7.96
C ILE A 192 -4.18 8.14 -7.26
N GLU A 193 -5.34 8.19 -7.90
CA GLU A 193 -6.57 8.68 -7.27
C GLU A 193 -7.43 7.49 -6.87
N LEU A 194 -7.96 7.55 -5.66
CA LEU A 194 -8.95 6.62 -5.13
C LEU A 194 -10.17 7.43 -4.71
N ALA A 195 -11.35 6.88 -4.96
CA ALA A 195 -12.62 7.51 -4.63
C ALA A 195 -13.64 6.41 -4.30
N GLY A 196 -14.44 6.68 -3.28
CA GLY A 196 -15.45 5.78 -2.75
C GLY A 196 -16.03 6.37 -1.47
N ASP A 197 -17.28 6.03 -1.18
CA ASP A 197 -17.97 6.44 0.06
C ASP A 197 -17.97 7.95 0.34
N GLY A 198 -18.16 8.75 -0.71
CA GLY A 198 -18.13 10.22 -0.63
C GLY A 198 -16.73 10.81 -0.69
N GLY A 199 -15.72 10.13 -0.14
CA GLY A 199 -14.34 10.62 -0.14
C GLY A 199 -13.59 10.44 -1.47
N LYS A 200 -12.67 11.36 -1.76
CA LYS A 200 -11.74 11.29 -2.90
C LYS A 200 -10.35 11.77 -2.50
N TYR A 201 -9.35 10.95 -2.86
CA TYR A 201 -7.98 11.16 -2.42
C TYR A 201 -6.97 10.93 -3.54
N ARG A 202 -5.87 11.69 -3.50
CA ARG A 202 -4.69 11.47 -4.35
C ARG A 202 -3.51 10.98 -3.53
N LEU A 203 -3.11 9.75 -3.78
CA LEU A 203 -1.93 9.11 -3.22
C LEU A 203 -0.71 9.41 -4.09
N ARG A 204 0.39 9.82 -3.46
CA ARG A 204 1.67 10.06 -4.13
C ARG A 204 2.71 9.05 -3.69
N PHE A 205 3.07 8.16 -4.60
CA PHE A 205 4.14 7.19 -4.44
C PHE A 205 5.44 7.69 -5.06
N GLU A 206 6.56 7.41 -4.39
CA GLU A 206 7.90 7.70 -4.89
C GLU A 206 8.74 6.43 -4.90
N MET A 207 9.47 6.25 -6.00
CA MET A 207 10.51 5.24 -6.14
C MET A 207 11.85 5.96 -6.30
N SER A 208 12.81 5.63 -5.44
CA SER A 208 14.13 6.26 -5.38
C SER A 208 15.24 5.24 -5.24
N LYS A 209 16.48 5.66 -5.50
CA LYS A 209 17.66 4.81 -5.35
C LYS A 209 17.84 4.42 -3.87
N GLY A 210 18.11 3.13 -3.67
CA GLY A 210 18.29 2.46 -2.38
C GLY A 210 19.52 2.86 -1.60
#